data_AF-A0A959QBH1-F1
#
_entry.id   AF-A0A959QBH1-F1
#
_cell.length_a   1.000
_cell.length_b   1.000
_cell.length_c   1.000
_cell.angle_alpha   90.00
_cell.angle_beta   90.00
_cell.angle_gamma   90.00
#
_symmetry.space_group_name_H-M   'P 1'
#
loop_
_entity.id
_entity.type
_entity.pdbx_description
1 polymer ?
#
loop_
_entity_poly.entity_id
_entity_poly.type
_entity_poly.pdbx_seq_one_letter_code
_entity_poly.pdbx_strand_id
1 'polypeptide(L)'
;MKLYEELEKQLKNEPNFVSDNGELKKWVVINKAQNFDGELIALLLDNSELKDKFFVDVKGTLVFNQNLFVQFLEQKNYLND
;
A
#
# COMPACT_ATOMS: atom_id res chain seq x y z
N MET A 1 -4.95 -3.67 12.60
CA MET A 1 -4.60 -5.10 12.46
C MET A 1 -4.92 -5.62 11.05
N LYS A 2 -6.13 -6.12 10.73
CA LYS A 2 -6.40 -6.84 9.46
C LYS A 2 -5.92 -6.18 8.15
N LEU A 3 -6.26 -4.92 7.91
CA LEU A 3 -5.92 -4.25 6.64
C LEU A 3 -4.41 -4.00 6.48
N TYR A 4 -3.70 -3.71 7.58
CA TYR A 4 -2.25 -3.49 7.52
C TYR A 4 -1.53 -4.82 7.29
N GLU A 5 -1.97 -5.90 7.94
CA GLU A 5 -1.45 -7.25 7.69
C GLU A 5 -1.67 -7.68 6.24
N GLU A 6 -2.85 -7.41 5.68
CA GLU A 6 -3.14 -7.72 4.26
C GLU A 6 -2.29 -6.87 3.32
N LEU A 7 -2.11 -5.58 3.63
CA LEU A 7 -1.20 -4.71 2.88
C LEU A 7 0.23 -5.24 2.92
N GLU A 8 0.72 -5.57 4.12
CA GLU A 8 2.08 -6.06 4.31
C GLU A 8 2.30 -7.39 3.58
N LYS A 9 1.34 -8.31 3.67
CA LYS A 9 1.37 -9.58 2.93
C LYS A 9 1.40 -9.35 1.42
N GLN A 10 0.55 -8.47 0.90
CA GLN A 10 0.50 -8.18 -0.53
C GLN A 10 1.80 -7.55 -1.03
N LEU A 11 2.35 -6.57 -0.30
CA LEU A 11 3.57 -5.87 -0.68
C LEU A 11 4.83 -6.74 -0.53
N LYS A 12 4.83 -7.74 0.36
CA LYS A 12 5.93 -8.71 0.50
C LYS A 12 6.10 -9.63 -0.70
N ASN A 13 5.15 -9.66 -1.64
CA ASN A 13 5.32 -10.34 -2.92
C ASN A 13 6.36 -9.63 -3.82
N GLU A 14 6.71 -8.37 -3.53
CA GLU A 14 7.73 -7.62 -4.24
C GLU A 14 9.01 -7.48 -3.40
N PRO A 15 10.10 -8.21 -3.74
CA PRO A 15 11.33 -8.21 -2.97
C PRO A 15 11.93 -6.83 -2.73
N ASN A 16 11.76 -5.89 -3.67
CA ASN A 16 12.30 -4.53 -3.52
C ASN A 16 11.62 -3.74 -2.40
N PHE A 17 10.45 -4.16 -1.91
CA PHE A 17 9.74 -3.50 -0.82
C PHE A 17 10.13 -4.05 0.56
N VAL A 18 10.91 -5.12 0.60
CA VAL A 18 11.22 -5.85 1.83
C VAL A 18 12.70 -5.70 2.18
N SER A 19 13.02 -5.55 3.47
CA SER A 19 14.40 -5.60 3.98
C SER A 19 14.88 -7.03 4.21
N ASP A 20 16.17 -7.17 4.47
CA ASP A 20 16.82 -8.48 4.62
C ASP A 20 16.24 -9.30 5.80
N ASN A 21 15.61 -8.64 6.77
CA ASN A 21 14.91 -9.26 7.90
C ASN A 21 13.43 -9.58 7.62
N GLY A 22 12.95 -9.37 6.40
CA GLY A 22 11.56 -9.66 6.02
C GLY A 22 10.54 -8.57 6.40
N GLU A 23 10.99 -7.39 6.81
CA GLU A 23 10.12 -6.25 7.15
C GLU A 23 9.87 -5.34 5.95
N LEU A 24 8.73 -4.64 5.94
CA LEU A 24 8.43 -3.68 4.89
C LEU A 24 9.28 -2.42 5.03
N LYS A 25 9.98 -2.02 3.97
CA LYS A 25 10.70 -0.75 3.85
C LYS A 25 9.69 0.40 3.66
N LYS A 26 9.00 0.80 4.74
CA LYS A 26 7.91 1.81 4.70
C LYS A 26 8.27 3.07 3.92
N TRP A 27 9.48 3.61 4.11
CA TRP A 27 9.92 4.81 3.41
C TRP A 27 10.01 4.62 1.88
N VAL A 28 10.45 3.44 1.42
CA VAL A 28 10.51 3.08 -0.01
C VAL A 28 9.10 3.00 -0.58
N VAL A 29 8.18 2.35 0.12
CA VAL A 29 6.78 2.22 -0.29
C VAL A 29 6.09 3.59 -0.35
N ILE A 30 6.31 4.45 0.65
CA ILE A 30 5.78 5.83 0.65
C ILE A 30 6.35 6.62 -0.54
N ASN A 31 7.65 6.53 -0.80
CA ASN A 31 8.28 7.22 -1.92
C ASN A 31 7.72 6.75 -3.27
N LYS A 32 7.53 5.43 -3.44
CA LYS A 32 6.89 4.85 -4.62
C LYS A 32 5.44 5.33 -4.79
N ALA A 33 4.68 5.38 -3.70
CA ALA A 33 3.31 5.90 -3.73
C ALA A 33 3.27 7.38 -4.15
N GLN A 34 4.16 8.21 -3.59
CA GLN A 34 4.28 9.64 -3.94
C GLN A 34 4.68 9.88 -5.39
N ASN A 35 5.39 8.93 -6.01
CA ASN A 35 5.80 8.99 -7.42
C ASN A 35 4.89 8.20 -8.37
N PHE A 36 3.72 7.74 -7.90
CA PHE A 36 2.77 6.94 -8.69
C PHE A 36 3.40 5.73 -9.37
N ASP A 37 4.30 5.05 -8.66
CA ASP A 37 4.99 3.85 -9.14
C ASP A 37 3.97 2.77 -9.58
N GLY A 38 4.05 2.37 -10.85
CA GLY A 38 3.06 1.49 -11.46
C GLY A 38 3.04 0.08 -10.87
N GLU A 39 4.17 -0.42 -10.40
CA GLU A 39 4.30 -1.73 -9.77
C GLU A 39 3.61 -1.76 -8.41
N LEU A 40 3.83 -0.74 -7.57
CA LEU A 40 3.07 -0.58 -6.32
C LEU A 40 1.56 -0.49 -6.60
N ILE A 41 1.15 0.34 -7.55
CA ILE A 41 -0.27 0.53 -7.88
C ILE A 41 -0.90 -0.79 -8.37
N ALA A 42 -0.21 -1.56 -9.21
CA ALA A 42 -0.69 -2.85 -9.69
C ALA A 42 -0.88 -3.84 -8.54
N LEU A 43 0.09 -3.95 -7.63
CA LEU A 43 -0.03 -4.83 -6.46
C LEU A 43 -1.23 -4.49 -5.57
N LEU A 44 -1.54 -3.19 -5.41
CA LEU A 44 -2.72 -2.77 -4.65
C LEU A 44 -4.03 -3.09 -5.39
N LEU A 45 -4.05 -3.00 -6.73
CA LEU A 45 -5.22 -3.33 -7.55
C LEU A 45 -5.54 -4.84 -7.57
N ASP A 46 -4.53 -5.69 -7.44
CA ASP A 46 -4.65 -7.16 -7.44
C ASP A 46 -5.27 -7.73 -6.15
N ASN A 47 -5.45 -6.88 -5.13
CA ASN A 47 -6.11 -7.25 -3.89
C ASN A 47 -7.42 -6.48 -3.74
N SER A 48 -8.55 -7.19 -3.65
CA SER A 48 -9.86 -6.55 -3.59
C SER A 48 -10.03 -5.61 -2.39
N GLU A 49 -9.50 -5.96 -1.22
CA GLU A 49 -9.65 -5.15 -0.01
C GLU A 49 -8.79 -3.87 -0.10
N LEU A 50 -7.55 -3.98 -0.59
CA LEU A 50 -6.67 -2.82 -0.78
C LEU A 50 -7.18 -1.92 -1.91
N LYS A 51 -7.68 -2.52 -2.99
CA LYS A 51 -8.32 -1.80 -4.09
C LYS A 51 -9.51 -0.98 -3.60
N ASP A 52 -10.44 -1.60 -2.88
CA ASP A 52 -11.63 -0.93 -2.36
C ASP A 52 -11.28 0.17 -1.35
N LYS A 53 -10.16 0.00 -0.63
CA LYS A 53 -9.70 0.98 0.34
C LYS A 53 -9.01 2.19 -0.29
N PHE A 54 -8.08 1.95 -1.21
CA PHE A 54 -7.11 2.95 -1.67
C PHE A 54 -7.43 3.52 -3.06
N PHE A 55 -8.49 3.08 -3.70
CA PHE A 55 -8.92 3.62 -4.99
C PHE A 55 -10.33 4.18 -4.91
N VAL A 56 -10.58 5.22 -5.70
CA VAL A 56 -11.90 5.81 -5.86
C VAL A 56 -12.33 5.57 -7.30
N ASP A 57 -13.53 5.01 -7.49
CA ASP A 57 -14.14 4.96 -8.82
C ASP A 57 -14.63 6.36 -9.21
N VAL A 58 -14.11 6.86 -10.32
CA VAL A 58 -14.58 8.08 -10.96
C VAL A 58 -15.04 7.71 -12.38
N LYS A 59 -16.35 7.50 -12.53
CA LYS A 59 -17.00 7.16 -13.80
C LYS A 59 -16.42 5.89 -14.45
N GLY A 60 -16.20 4.84 -13.66
CA GLY A 60 -15.63 3.56 -14.11
C GLY A 60 -14.11 3.55 -14.23
N THR A 61 -13.44 4.64 -13.86
CA THR A 61 -11.97 4.71 -13.80
C THR A 61 -11.52 4.69 -12.34
N LEU A 62 -10.63 3.76 -12.00
CA LEU A 62 -10.04 3.70 -10.66
C LEU A 62 -8.94 4.74 -10.54
N VAL A 63 -9.09 5.66 -9.58
CA VAL A 63 -8.11 6.68 -9.25
C VAL A 63 -7.44 6.31 -7.93
N PHE A 64 -6.11 6.16 -7.94
CA PHE A 64 -5.35 5.89 -6.74
C PHE A 64 -5.42 7.08 -5.77
N ASN A 65 -5.98 6.85 -4.59
CA ASN A 65 -6.03 7.84 -3.51
C ASN A 65 -4.69 7.83 -2.75
N GLN A 66 -3.67 8.39 -3.40
CA GLN A 66 -2.30 8.46 -2.92
C GLN A 66 -2.18 9.10 -1.53
N ASN A 67 -2.95 10.16 -1.28
CA ASN A 67 -2.99 10.83 0.03
C ASN A 67 -3.48 9.89 1.14
N LEU A 68 -4.57 9.16 0.91
CA LEU A 68 -5.10 8.19 1.88
C LEU A 68 -4.11 7.07 2.15
N PHE A 69 -3.46 6.55 1.10
CA PHE A 69 -2.48 5.47 1.24
C PHE A 69 -1.25 5.90 2.04
N VAL A 70 -0.69 7.08 1.75
CA VAL A 70 0.46 7.62 2.49
C VAL A 70 0.08 7.87 3.95
N GLN A 71 -1.07 8.51 4.21
CA GLN A 71 -1.57 8.72 5.57
C GLN A 71 -1.78 7.41 6.32
N PHE A 72 -2.27 6.37 5.65
CA PHE A 72 -2.45 5.05 6.24
C PHE A 72 -1.11 4.44 6.70
N LEU A 73 -0.06 4.54 5.88
CA LEU A 73 1.29 4.04 6.22
C LEU A 73 1.99 4.84 7.33
N GLU A 74 1.72 6.14 7.41
CA GLU A 74 2.33 7.06 8.37
C GLU A 74 1.67 7.03 9.76
N GLN A 75 0.46 6.48 9.87
CA GLN A 75 -0.23 6.34 11.15
C GLN A 75 0.58 5.43 12.09
N LYS A 76 1.23 6.07 13.09
CA LYS A 76 2.09 5.42 14.10
C LYS A 76 1.38 4.37 14.96
N ASN A 77 0.05 4.34 14.96
CA ASN A 77 -0.75 3.52 15.88
C ASN A 77 -1.15 2.13 15.35
N TYR A 78 -0.84 1.77 14.09
CA TYR A 78 -1.23 0.46 13.56
C TYR A 78 -0.45 -0.73 14.16
N LEU A 79 0.64 -0.47 14.89
CA LEU A 79 1.49 -1.47 15.55
C LEU A 79 1.25 -1.57 17.06
N ASN A 80 0.34 -0.77 17.63
CA ASN A 80 0.11 -0.69 19.09
C ASN A 80 -1.24 -1.27 19.56
N ASP A 81 -1.96 -2.00 18.71
CA ASP A 81 -3.06 -2.89 19.11
C ASP A 81 -2.77 -4.31 18.61
#